data_AF-A0A7S1ANT2-F1
#
_entry.id   AF-A0A7S1ANT2-F1
#
_cell.length_a   1.000
_cell.length_b   1.000
_cell.length_c   1.000
_cell.angle_alpha   90.00
_cell.angle_beta   90.00
_cell.angle_gamma   90.00
#
_symmetry.space_group_name_H-M   'P 1'
#
loop_
_entity.id
_entity.type
_entity.pdbx_description
1 polymer ?
#
loop_
_entity_poly.entity_id
_entity_poly.type
_entity_poly.pdbx_seq_one_letter_code
_entity_poly.pdbx_strand_id
1 'polypeptide(L)'
;QKICRGPTPIVPPAYSDFVRQLCTEMLCRSAKGRPTAEDILARPKIQSIVKMMLDEAQAGRLELEAPSYSEAGAALRPDVPDGQYAGHAGGYKTNDLVEYLSSTHRDWLPATVLNIDGDGRIIIDLKPSTWLSKEEQA
;
A
#
# COMPACT_ATOMS: atom_id res chain seq x y z
N GLN A 1 -8.96 17.32 28.35
CA GLN A 1 -8.91 18.15 27.12
C GLN A 1 -7.46 18.44 26.67
N LYS A 2 -6.65 17.40 26.45
CA LYS A 2 -5.21 17.59 26.10
C LYS A 2 -5.01 18.06 24.66
N ILE A 3 -5.87 17.63 23.73
CA ILE A 3 -5.80 18.00 22.31
C ILE A 3 -6.15 19.49 22.09
N CYS A 4 -7.27 19.95 22.66
CA CYS A 4 -7.75 21.32 22.42
C CYS A 4 -6.99 22.39 23.22
N ARG A 5 -6.40 22.05 24.38
CA ARG A 5 -5.80 23.03 25.31
C ARG A 5 -4.36 22.73 25.72
N GLY A 6 -3.83 21.53 25.47
CA GLY A 6 -2.47 21.15 25.85
C GLY A 6 -1.42 21.68 24.86
N PRO A 7 -0.20 22.01 25.31
CA PRO A 7 0.83 22.63 24.45
C PRO A 7 1.13 21.79 23.21
N THR A 8 1.47 22.45 22.10
CA THR A 8 1.92 21.76 20.88
C THR A 8 3.22 21.03 21.17
N PRO A 9 3.34 19.74 20.84
CA PRO A 9 4.57 19.00 21.09
C PRO A 9 5.72 19.60 20.27
N ILE A 10 6.88 19.71 20.90
CA ILE A 10 8.10 20.23 20.28
C ILE A 10 8.87 19.06 19.68
N VAL A 11 9.19 19.15 18.40
CA VAL A 11 10.00 18.14 17.71
C VAL A 11 11.47 18.31 18.11
N PRO A 12 12.20 17.23 18.46
CA PRO A 12 13.60 17.30 18.88
C PRO A 12 14.53 18.01 17.87
N PRO A 13 15.65 18.60 18.35
CA PRO A 13 16.61 19.29 17.49
C PRO A 13 17.39 18.35 16.56
N ALA A 14 17.36 17.04 16.80
CA ALA A 14 17.99 16.02 15.96
C ALA A 14 17.42 15.92 14.54
N TYR A 15 16.17 16.38 14.34
CA TYR A 15 15.55 16.43 13.03
C TYR A 15 16.05 17.65 12.23
N SER A 16 15.71 17.74 10.94
CA SER A 16 16.01 18.95 10.17
C SER A 16 15.06 20.09 10.53
N ASP A 17 15.51 21.34 10.34
CA ASP A 17 14.65 22.53 10.50
C ASP A 17 13.37 22.45 9.68
N PHE A 18 13.48 21.88 8.48
CA PHE A 18 12.35 21.69 7.58
C PHE A 18 11.25 20.81 8.20
N VAL A 19 11.63 19.68 8.79
CA VAL A 19 10.67 18.76 9.42
C VAL A 19 10.06 19.41 10.65
N ARG A 20 10.87 20.09 11.48
CA ARG A 20 10.36 20.81 12.65
C ARG A 20 9.33 21.86 12.26
N GLN A 21 9.65 22.69 11.28
CA GLN A 21 8.76 23.74 10.79
C GLN A 21 7.47 23.15 10.21
N LEU A 22 7.58 22.13 9.36
CA LEU A 22 6.42 21.46 8.77
C LEU A 22 5.50 20.85 9.85
N CYS A 23 6.07 20.18 10.85
CA CYS A 23 5.29 19.64 11.98
C CYS A 23 4.60 20.75 12.78
N THR A 24 5.26 21.89 13.02
CA THR A 24 4.65 23.04 13.70
C THR A 24 3.44 23.58 12.93
N GLU A 25 3.56 23.71 11.61
CA GLU A 25 2.48 24.19 10.74
C GLU A 25 1.31 23.19 10.67
N MET A 26 1.59 21.89 10.55
CA MET A 26 0.55 20.86 10.53
C MET A 26 -0.18 20.73 11.88
N LEU A 27 0.54 20.90 12.99
CA LEU A 27 -0.03 20.84 14.35
C LEU A 27 -0.61 22.18 14.82
N CYS A 28 -0.75 23.17 13.93
CA CYS A 28 -1.42 24.41 14.24
C CYS A 28 -2.88 24.16 14.68
N ARG A 29 -3.32 24.84 15.74
CA ARG A 29 -4.69 24.68 16.27
C ARG A 29 -5.76 25.25 15.34
N SER A 30 -5.41 26.29 14.60
CA SER A 30 -6.29 26.91 13.63
C SER A 30 -6.28 26.08 12.36
N ALA A 31 -7.45 25.58 11.94
CA ALA A 31 -7.60 24.85 10.68
C ALA A 31 -7.12 25.68 9.48
N LYS A 32 -7.32 27.01 9.51
CA LYS A 32 -6.86 27.93 8.44
C LYS A 32 -5.34 28.10 8.39
N GLY A 33 -4.65 27.80 9.49
CA GLY A 33 -3.18 27.87 9.56
C GLY A 33 -2.50 26.54 9.22
N ARG A 34 -3.27 25.47 8.99
CA ARG A 34 -2.75 24.18 8.58
C ARG A 34 -2.60 24.17 7.04
N PRO A 35 -1.42 23.86 6.51
CA PRO A 35 -1.21 23.77 5.06
C PRO A 35 -2.05 22.63 4.48
N THR A 36 -2.53 22.81 3.24
CA THR A 36 -3.20 21.74 2.50
C THR A 36 -2.19 20.69 2.03
N ALA A 37 -2.67 19.52 1.61
CA ALA A 37 -1.79 18.50 1.04
C ALA A 37 -1.04 19.02 -0.20
N GLU A 38 -1.70 19.84 -1.02
CA GLU A 38 -1.11 20.48 -2.19
C GLU A 38 0.02 21.45 -1.80
N ASP A 39 -0.21 22.28 -0.78
CA ASP A 39 0.83 23.20 -0.25
C ASP A 39 2.05 22.45 0.31
N ILE A 40 1.84 21.28 0.91
CA ILE A 40 2.93 20.44 1.41
C ILE A 40 3.71 19.84 0.24
N LEU A 41 3.02 19.30 -0.76
CA LEU A 41 3.65 18.74 -1.95
C LEU A 41 4.40 19.81 -2.75
N ALA A 42 3.94 21.05 -2.80
CA ALA A 42 4.60 22.15 -3.50
C ALA A 42 5.96 22.56 -2.90
N ARG A 43 6.34 22.07 -1.72
CA ARG A 43 7.61 22.45 -1.06
C ARG A 43 8.82 21.88 -1.81
N PRO A 44 9.88 22.68 -2.04
CA PRO A 44 11.05 22.24 -2.82
C PRO A 44 11.71 20.96 -2.30
N LYS A 45 11.84 20.80 -0.97
CA LYS A 45 12.42 19.59 -0.35
C LYS A 45 11.56 18.34 -0.55
N ILE A 46 10.24 18.48 -0.62
CA ILE A 46 9.34 17.36 -0.87
C ILE A 46 9.34 17.03 -2.36
N GLN A 47 9.29 18.05 -3.23
CA GLN A 47 9.43 17.89 -4.68
C GLN A 47 10.71 17.14 -5.07
N SER A 48 11.85 17.44 -4.44
CA SER A 48 13.09 16.70 -4.73
C SER A 48 13.01 15.22 -4.38
N ILE A 49 12.34 14.88 -3.27
CA ILE A 49 12.16 13.47 -2.86
C ILE A 49 11.17 12.79 -3.81
N VAL A 50 10.05 13.44 -4.13
CA VAL A 50 9.06 12.91 -5.09
C VAL A 50 9.70 12.65 -6.45
N LYS A 51 10.54 13.57 -6.93
CA LYS A 51 11.29 13.39 -8.17
C LYS A 51 12.23 12.18 -8.09
N MET A 52 13.00 12.05 -7.01
CA MET A 52 13.88 10.90 -6.79
C MET A 52 13.11 9.58 -6.78
N MET A 53 11.97 9.54 -6.11
CA MET A 53 11.09 8.35 -6.08
C MET A 53 10.51 8.02 -7.46
N LEU A 54 10.16 9.03 -8.25
CA LEU A 54 9.64 8.84 -9.60
C LEU A 54 10.73 8.36 -10.56
N ASP A 55 11.92 8.93 -10.48
CA ASP A 55 13.09 8.54 -11.27
C ASP A 55 13.49 7.08 -10.95
N GLU A 56 13.49 6.69 -9.68
CA GLU A 56 13.74 5.31 -9.24
C GLU A 56 12.69 4.33 -9.78
N ALA A 57 11.40 4.70 -9.73
CA ALA A 57 10.32 3.86 -10.27
C ALA A 57 10.39 3.72 -11.81
N GLN A 58 10.84 4.76 -12.52
CA GLN A 58 11.05 4.71 -13.97
C GLN A 58 12.28 3.85 -14.33
N ALA A 59 13.37 3.96 -13.59
CA ALA A 59 14.56 3.15 -13.78
C ALA A 59 14.29 1.66 -13.46
N GLY A 60 13.56 1.36 -12.39
CA GLY A 60 13.15 -0.01 -12.05
C GLY A 60 12.15 -0.61 -13.05
N ARG A 61 11.36 0.22 -13.73
CA ARG A 61 10.54 -0.22 -14.89
C ARG A 61 11.40 -0.63 -16.08
N LEU A 62 12.53 0.04 -16.32
CA LEU A 62 13.46 -0.28 -17.41
C LEU A 62 14.24 -1.58 -17.15
N GLU A 63 14.52 -1.94 -15.89
CA GLU A 63 15.08 -3.27 -15.57
C GLU A 63 14.04 -4.41 -15.65
N LEU A 64 12.75 -4.09 -15.75
CA LEU A 64 11.64 -5.03 -15.95
C LEU A 64 11.01 -4.94 -17.36
N GLU A 65 11.65 -4.30 -18.35
CA GLU A 65 11.22 -4.37 -19.75
C GLU A 65 11.49 -5.76 -20.36
N ALA A 66 10.62 -6.70 -20.01
CA ALA A 66 10.09 -7.67 -20.95
C ALA A 66 9.17 -6.95 -21.96
N PRO A 67 8.97 -7.48 -23.18
CA PRO A 67 8.84 -6.70 -24.41
C PRO A 67 7.58 -5.84 -24.49
N SER A 68 7.75 -4.69 -25.15
CA SER A 68 6.73 -3.74 -25.55
C SER A 68 5.58 -4.39 -26.32
N TYR A 69 4.36 -4.28 -25.79
CA TYR A 69 3.14 -4.43 -26.58
C TYR A 69 2.67 -3.04 -27.01
N SER A 70 2.80 -2.76 -28.30
CA SER A 70 2.31 -1.56 -28.96
C SER A 70 0.80 -1.42 -28.87
N GLU A 71 0.34 -0.19 -28.65
CA GLU A 71 -1.05 0.25 -28.76
C GLU A 71 -1.71 -0.21 -30.07
N ALA A 72 -2.70 -1.09 -29.98
CA ALA A 72 -3.83 -1.15 -30.91
C ALA A 72 -4.93 -2.06 -30.36
N GLY A 73 -6.10 -1.47 -30.11
CA GLY A 73 -7.36 -2.19 -30.29
C GLY A 73 -7.82 -3.07 -29.11
N ALA A 74 -9.10 -2.92 -28.82
CA ALA A 74 -9.86 -3.78 -27.93
C ALA A 74 -9.67 -5.28 -28.21
N ALA A 75 -9.85 -6.08 -27.14
CA ALA A 75 -9.92 -7.54 -27.15
C ALA A 75 -8.61 -8.26 -27.48
N LEU A 76 -7.83 -8.57 -26.44
CA LEU A 76 -7.19 -9.86 -26.19
C LEU A 76 -6.52 -9.76 -24.82
N ARG A 77 -7.13 -10.41 -23.82
CA ARG A 77 -6.43 -10.71 -22.56
C ARG A 77 -5.22 -11.58 -22.95
N PRO A 78 -3.99 -11.27 -22.53
CA PRO A 78 -2.91 -12.22 -22.69
C PRO A 78 -3.26 -13.42 -21.81
N ASP A 79 -3.21 -14.62 -22.40
CA ASP A 79 -3.24 -15.88 -21.68
C ASP A 79 -2.15 -15.84 -20.61
N VAL A 80 -2.55 -15.47 -19.40
CA VAL A 80 -1.81 -15.80 -18.19
C VAL A 80 -1.72 -17.32 -18.23
N PRO A 81 -0.53 -17.94 -18.23
CA PRO A 81 -0.46 -19.37 -18.04
C PRO A 81 -1.20 -19.63 -16.75
N ASP A 82 -2.31 -20.37 -16.88
CA ASP A 82 -3.24 -20.74 -15.82
C ASP A 82 -2.49 -20.76 -14.50
N GLY A 83 -2.74 -19.75 -13.65
CA GLY A 83 -1.91 -19.54 -12.47
C GLY A 83 -1.81 -20.87 -11.74
N GLN A 84 -0.61 -21.28 -11.32
CA GLN A 84 -0.38 -22.60 -10.71
C GLN A 84 -1.35 -22.92 -9.55
N TYR A 85 -2.03 -21.89 -9.03
CA TYR A 85 -2.99 -21.94 -7.93
C TYR A 85 -4.45 -21.66 -8.34
N ALA A 86 -4.75 -21.35 -9.60
CA ALA A 86 -6.13 -21.11 -10.08
C ALA A 86 -7.03 -22.33 -9.88
N GLY A 87 -6.47 -23.54 -10.06
CA GLY A 87 -7.16 -24.82 -9.77
C GLY A 87 -7.35 -25.12 -8.28
N HIS A 88 -6.72 -24.36 -7.38
CA HIS A 88 -6.78 -24.57 -5.93
C HIS A 88 -7.71 -23.57 -5.22
N ALA A 89 -8.23 -22.57 -5.93
CA ALA A 89 -9.16 -21.58 -5.39
C ALA A 89 -10.44 -22.25 -4.86
N GLY A 90 -10.72 -22.08 -3.56
CA GLY A 90 -11.83 -22.72 -2.85
C GLY A 90 -11.62 -24.17 -2.42
N GLY A 91 -10.42 -24.74 -2.61
CA GLY A 91 -10.05 -26.07 -2.11
C GLY A 91 -9.32 -26.05 -0.75
N TYR A 92 -9.11 -24.86 -0.18
CA TYR A 92 -8.37 -24.68 1.07
C TYR A 92 -9.03 -25.38 2.25
N LYS A 93 -8.21 -25.87 3.18
CA LYS A 93 -8.60 -26.48 4.45
C LYS A 93 -8.10 -25.65 5.63
N THR A 94 -8.77 -25.79 6.77
CA THR A 94 -8.31 -25.17 8.02
C THR A 94 -6.89 -25.67 8.30
N ASN A 95 -5.99 -24.74 8.59
CA ASN A 95 -4.57 -24.94 8.83
C ASN A 95 -3.71 -25.13 7.57
N ASP A 96 -4.25 -24.88 6.37
CA ASP A 96 -3.43 -24.83 5.15
C ASP A 96 -2.55 -23.58 5.12
N LEU A 97 -1.35 -23.76 4.59
CA LEU A 97 -0.35 -22.71 4.41
C LEU A 97 -0.56 -22.07 3.04
N VAL A 98 -0.88 -20.78 3.04
CA VAL A 98 -1.21 -19.99 1.85
C VAL A 98 -0.37 -18.72 1.83
N GLU A 99 -0.19 -18.12 0.66
CA GLU A 99 0.49 -16.83 0.55
C GLU A 99 -0.54 -15.72 0.36
N TYR A 100 -0.37 -14.63 1.11
CA TYR A 100 -1.24 -13.46 1.04
C TYR A 100 -0.48 -12.26 0.51
N LEU A 101 -0.95 -11.71 -0.61
CA LEU A 101 -0.41 -10.46 -1.17
C LEU A 101 -0.83 -9.28 -0.29
N SER A 102 0.09 -8.79 0.55
CA SER A 102 -0.17 -7.63 1.39
C SER A 102 -0.07 -6.35 0.58
N SER A 103 -1.17 -5.62 0.42
CA SER A 103 -1.16 -4.32 -0.26
C SER A 103 -0.26 -3.28 0.44
N THR A 104 -0.10 -3.38 1.76
CA THR A 104 0.78 -2.51 2.56
C THR A 104 2.26 -2.84 2.35
N HIS A 105 2.61 -4.12 2.33
CA HIS A 105 4.02 -4.55 2.20
C HIS A 105 4.45 -4.77 0.74
N ARG A 106 3.48 -4.79 -0.19
CA ARG A 106 3.67 -5.11 -1.62
C ARG A 106 4.45 -6.40 -1.83
N ASP A 107 4.21 -7.37 -0.96
CA ASP A 107 4.94 -8.63 -0.90
C ASP A 107 4.00 -9.78 -0.52
N TRP A 108 4.39 -11.00 -0.87
CA TRP A 108 3.69 -12.23 -0.54
C TRP A 108 4.11 -12.69 0.85
N LEU A 109 3.16 -12.68 1.78
CA LEU A 109 3.41 -13.09 3.15
C LEU A 109 2.86 -14.49 3.40
N PRO A 110 3.63 -15.40 4.02
CA PRO A 110 3.12 -16.70 4.42
C PRO A 110 2.03 -16.51 5.47
N ALA A 111 0.89 -17.15 5.26
CA ALA A 111 -0.30 -17.08 6.07
C ALA A 111 -0.91 -18.47 6.27
N THR A 112 -1.70 -18.63 7.33
CA THR A 112 -2.40 -19.88 7.61
C THR A 112 -3.90 -19.66 7.59
N VAL A 113 -4.64 -20.57 6.95
CA VAL A 113 -6.09 -20.54 6.93
C VAL A 113 -6.63 -20.89 8.31
N LEU A 114 -7.29 -19.95 8.97
CA LEU A 114 -7.90 -20.12 10.29
C LEU A 114 -9.30 -20.73 10.20
N ASN A 115 -10.10 -20.32 9.23
CA ASN A 115 -11.47 -20.80 9.09
C ASN A 115 -11.97 -20.70 7.65
N ILE A 116 -12.94 -21.55 7.29
CA ILE A 116 -13.55 -21.62 5.96
C ILE A 116 -15.06 -21.62 6.12
N ASP A 117 -15.74 -20.83 5.29
CA ASP A 117 -17.19 -20.80 5.23
C ASP A 117 -17.73 -21.74 4.13
N GLY A 118 -19.02 -22.11 4.20
CA GLY A 118 -19.68 -22.96 3.20
C GLY A 118 -19.71 -22.36 1.79
N ASP A 119 -19.52 -21.04 1.69
CA ASP A 119 -19.39 -20.29 0.43
C ASP A 119 -17.97 -20.35 -0.17
N GLY A 120 -17.00 -20.99 0.49
CA GLY A 120 -15.59 -21.05 0.05
C GLY A 120 -14.78 -19.78 0.36
N ARG A 121 -15.27 -18.95 1.29
CA ARG A 121 -14.52 -17.81 1.84
C ARG A 121 -13.59 -18.28 2.94
N ILE A 122 -12.43 -17.66 3.07
CA ILE A 122 -11.42 -18.05 4.05
C ILE A 122 -11.03 -16.89 4.98
N ILE A 123 -10.69 -17.19 6.23
CA ILE A 123 -10.01 -16.27 7.13
C ILE A 123 -8.57 -16.73 7.25
N ILE A 124 -7.62 -15.79 7.19
CA ILE A 124 -6.20 -16.05 7.42
C ILE A 124 -5.72 -15.38 8.72
N ASP A 125 -4.64 -15.90 9.30
CA ASP A 125 -4.01 -15.39 10.52
C ASP A 125 -3.51 -13.93 10.42
N LEU A 126 -3.05 -13.52 9.24
CA LEU A 126 -2.65 -12.13 8.98
C LEU A 126 -3.85 -11.16 8.92
N LYS A 127 -5.08 -11.67 8.79
CA LYS A 127 -6.32 -10.87 8.72
C LYS A 127 -7.48 -11.59 9.40
N PRO A 128 -7.44 -11.78 10.74
CA PRO A 128 -8.38 -12.63 11.46
C PRO A 128 -9.81 -12.07 11.52
N SER A 129 -10.00 -10.80 11.13
CA SER A 129 -11.29 -10.09 11.17
C SER A 129 -11.94 -9.93 9.80
N THR A 130 -11.43 -10.59 8.76
CA THR A 130 -11.95 -10.41 7.40
C THR A 130 -11.97 -11.71 6.62
N TRP A 131 -13.12 -11.96 5.99
CA TRP A 131 -13.32 -13.07 5.07
C TRP A 131 -12.81 -12.68 3.68
N LEU A 132 -11.90 -13.49 3.13
CA LEU A 132 -11.41 -13.41 1.76
C LEU A 132 -12.31 -14.23 0.84
N SER A 133 -12.87 -13.57 -0.16
CA SER A 133 -13.74 -14.15 -1.18
C SER A 133 -12.95 -15.00 -2.19
N LYS A 134 -13.65 -15.81 -3.01
CA LYS A 134 -13.01 -16.68 -4.02
C LYS A 134 -12.33 -15.86 -5.12
N GLU A 135 -12.89 -14.70 -5.42
CA GLU A 135 -12.36 -13.75 -6.39
C GLU A 135 -11.02 -13.15 -5.94
N GLU A 136 -10.82 -13.04 -4.62
CA GLU A 136 -9.56 -12.55 -4.03
C GLU A 136 -8.52 -13.67 -3.88
N GLN A 137 -8.90 -14.93 -4.10
CA GLN A 137 -8.01 -16.10 -4.02
C GLN A 137 -7.33 -16.44 -5.36
N ALA A 138 -7.61 -15.68 -6.44
CA ALA A 138 -7.19 -15.96 -7.81
C ALA A 138 -6.12 -14.99 -8.35
#